data_AF-A0A0G0WQ79-F1
#
_entry.id   AF-A0A0G0WQ79-F1
#
_cell.length_a   1.000
_cell.length_b   1.000
_cell.length_c   1.000
_cell.angle_alpha   90.00
_cell.angle_beta   90.00
_cell.angle_gamma   90.00
#
_symmetry.space_group_name_H-M   'P 1'
#
loop_
_entity.id
_entity.type
_entity.pdbx_description
1 polymer ?
#
loop_
_entity_poly.entity_id
_entity_poly.type
_entity_poly.pdbx_seq_one_letter_code
_entity_poly.pdbx_strand_id
1 'polypeptide(L)'
;MFGNFPVNDDWVFVRQVEAFSKGIFTLSAELDPSFISQGFLGLFWGQLFGYSFASLKVLTFIVTLVGLLFFVKILKLFKVPRNYLVVSGLLFLFNPLIFASAFTFMTDNYFLTFTLISVYFYLKYFMADRSMRYAVLGSLFV
;
A
#
# COMPACT_ATOMS: atom_id res chain seq x y z
N MET A 1 -15.43 -1.08 7.98
CA MET A 1 -16.62 -0.69 7.19
C MET A 1 -16.57 -1.45 5.87
N PHE A 2 -17.31 -2.55 5.75
CA PHE A 2 -17.40 -3.28 4.48
C PHE A 2 -18.78 -3.04 3.88
N GLY A 3 -18.80 -2.51 2.66
CA GLY A 3 -20.00 -2.20 1.92
C GLY A 3 -19.67 -1.43 0.64
N ASN A 4 -20.60 -1.46 -0.31
CA ASN A 4 -20.40 -0.83 -1.61
C ASN A 4 -20.83 0.64 -1.60
N PHE A 5 -20.17 1.44 -0.78
CA PHE A 5 -20.42 2.87 -0.63
C PHE A 5 -19.11 3.59 -0.32
N PRO A 6 -19.02 4.90 -0.64
CA PRO A 6 -17.82 5.67 -0.37
C PRO A 6 -17.64 5.95 1.11
N VAL A 7 -16.39 6.02 1.55
CA VAL A 7 -15.98 6.46 2.87
C VAL A 7 -14.96 7.59 2.68
N ASN A 8 -15.27 8.77 3.19
CA ASN A 8 -14.55 10.02 2.89
C ASN A 8 -14.59 10.34 1.38
N ASP A 9 -13.47 10.76 0.82
CA ASP A 9 -13.22 11.08 -0.57
C ASP A 9 -12.69 9.89 -1.40
N ASP A 10 -12.76 8.66 -0.86
CA ASP A 10 -12.32 7.44 -1.56
C ASP A 10 -13.03 7.20 -2.92
N TRP A 11 -14.19 7.84 -3.12
CA TRP A 11 -14.95 7.82 -4.37
C TRP A 11 -14.19 8.36 -5.58
N VAL A 12 -13.31 9.35 -5.40
CA VAL A 12 -12.53 9.93 -6.50
C VAL A 12 -11.56 8.88 -7.05
N PHE A 13 -10.89 8.17 -6.15
CA PHE A 13 -9.92 7.12 -6.46
C PHE A 13 -10.60 5.92 -7.15
N VAL A 14 -11.76 5.48 -6.64
CA VAL A 14 -12.52 4.39 -7.28
C VAL A 14 -12.97 4.78 -8.69
N ARG A 15 -13.51 5.98 -8.88
CA ARG A 15 -13.89 6.48 -10.22
C ARG A 15 -12.70 6.58 -11.16
N GLN A 16 -11.52 6.93 -10.67
CA GLN A 16 -10.32 6.97 -11.50
C GLN A 16 -9.90 5.57 -11.98
N VAL A 17 -10.04 4.54 -11.14
CA VAL A 17 -9.81 3.15 -11.57
C VAL A 17 -10.85 2.74 -12.63
N GLU A 18 -12.12 3.12 -12.46
CA GLU A 18 -13.16 2.89 -13.48
C GLU A 18 -12.90 3.65 -14.78
N ALA A 19 -12.28 4.84 -14.71
CA ALA A 19 -11.85 5.59 -15.89
C ALA A 19 -10.70 4.86 -16.61
N PHE A 20 -9.71 4.37 -15.86
CA PHE A 20 -8.62 3.55 -16.41
C PHE A 20 -9.14 2.29 -17.11
N SER A 21 -10.18 1.63 -16.56
CA SER A 21 -10.76 0.43 -17.19
C SER A 21 -11.49 0.72 -18.50
N LYS A 22 -11.88 1.97 -18.73
CA LYS A 22 -12.45 2.47 -19.99
C LYS A 22 -11.40 3.06 -20.94
N GLY A 23 -10.11 2.97 -20.60
CA GLY A 23 -9.00 3.52 -21.38
C GLY A 23 -8.78 5.02 -21.22
N ILE A 24 -9.41 5.65 -20.22
CA ILE A 24 -9.27 7.09 -19.93
C ILE A 24 -8.14 7.27 -18.91
N PHE A 25 -6.91 7.47 -19.38
CA PHE A 25 -5.71 7.57 -18.53
C PHE A 25 -5.38 8.97 -18.03
N THR A 26 -6.23 9.97 -18.33
CA THR A 26 -6.10 11.31 -17.76
C THR A 26 -6.46 11.28 -16.28
N LEU A 27 -5.54 11.74 -15.41
CA LEU A 27 -5.81 11.85 -13.98
C LEU A 27 -6.76 13.01 -13.69
N SER A 28 -7.70 12.78 -12.77
CA SER A 28 -8.51 13.84 -12.19
C SER A 28 -7.61 14.89 -11.52
N ALA A 29 -7.97 16.17 -11.65
CA ALA A 29 -7.28 17.27 -10.96
C ALA A 29 -7.43 17.20 -9.42
N GLU A 30 -8.39 16.41 -8.93
CA GLU A 30 -8.62 16.15 -7.51
C GLU A 30 -7.67 15.08 -6.93
N LEU A 31 -6.90 14.39 -7.79
CA LEU A 31 -5.99 13.33 -7.38
C LEU A 31 -4.55 13.81 -7.33
N ASP A 32 -3.88 13.38 -6.27
CA ASP A 32 -2.45 13.58 -6.10
C ASP A 32 -1.64 12.57 -6.96
N PRO A 33 -0.47 12.94 -7.53
CA PRO A 33 0.35 12.05 -8.35
C PRO A 33 0.76 10.73 -7.67
N SER A 34 0.76 10.70 -6.33
CA SER A 34 0.95 9.48 -5.53
C SER A 34 -0.04 8.35 -5.87
N PHE A 35 -1.16 8.66 -6.55
CA PHE A 35 -2.15 7.68 -6.97
C PHE A 35 -1.71 6.76 -8.12
N ILE A 36 -0.77 7.14 -9.00
CA ILE A 36 -0.53 6.43 -10.27
C ILE A 36 -0.32 4.91 -10.06
N SER A 37 0.60 4.54 -9.16
CA SER A 37 0.92 3.14 -8.87
C SER A 37 -0.27 2.39 -8.25
N GLN A 38 -0.98 3.04 -7.31
CA GLN A 38 -2.21 2.48 -6.74
C GLN A 38 -3.29 2.29 -7.81
N GLY A 39 -3.45 3.24 -8.72
CA GLY A 39 -4.49 3.22 -9.75
C GLY A 39 -4.31 2.07 -10.72
N PHE A 40 -3.08 1.80 -11.17
CA PHE A 40 -2.79 0.61 -12.00
C PHE A 40 -2.94 -0.70 -11.23
N LEU A 41 -2.56 -0.75 -9.95
CA LEU A 41 -2.79 -1.92 -9.10
C LEU A 41 -4.29 -2.17 -8.91
N GLY A 42 -5.06 -1.11 -8.68
CA GLY A 42 -6.52 -1.13 -8.59
C GLY A 42 -7.18 -1.55 -9.91
N LEU A 43 -6.65 -1.12 -11.06
CA LEU A 43 -7.10 -1.54 -12.38
C LEU A 43 -6.95 -3.06 -12.54
N PHE A 44 -5.74 -3.58 -12.29
CA PHE A 44 -5.47 -5.01 -12.38
C PHE A 44 -6.35 -5.82 -11.41
N TRP A 45 -6.48 -5.38 -10.16
CA TRP A 45 -7.35 -6.01 -9.19
C TRP A 45 -8.82 -5.99 -9.62
N GLY A 46 -9.31 -4.85 -10.10
CA GLY A 46 -10.69 -4.67 -10.53
C GLY A 46 -11.05 -5.51 -11.76
N GLN A 47 -10.09 -5.84 -12.63
CA GLN A 47 -10.31 -6.80 -13.73
C GLN A 47 -10.64 -8.22 -13.21
N LEU A 48 -10.12 -8.61 -12.05
CA LEU A 48 -10.29 -9.94 -11.48
C LEU A 48 -11.46 -10.01 -10.49
N PHE A 49 -11.66 -8.96 -9.69
CA PHE A 49 -12.58 -8.97 -8.55
C PHE A 49 -13.68 -7.87 -8.64
N GLY A 50 -13.68 -7.08 -9.71
CA GLY A 50 -14.63 -6.00 -9.96
C GLY A 50 -14.19 -4.64 -9.39
N TYR A 51 -14.65 -3.57 -10.01
CA TYR A 51 -14.31 -2.16 -9.69
C TYR A 51 -15.18 -1.54 -8.59
N SER A 52 -15.69 -2.35 -7.65
CA SER A 52 -16.55 -1.87 -6.58
C SER A 52 -15.76 -1.30 -5.39
N PHE A 53 -16.39 -0.45 -4.57
CA PHE A 53 -15.79 0.05 -3.34
C PHE A 53 -15.36 -1.09 -2.41
N ALA A 54 -16.24 -2.08 -2.23
CA ALA A 54 -15.95 -3.22 -1.37
C ALA A 54 -14.73 -4.02 -1.86
N SER A 55 -14.64 -4.26 -3.17
CA SER A 55 -13.51 -4.96 -3.79
C SER A 55 -12.19 -4.20 -3.61
N LEU A 56 -12.17 -2.91 -3.89
CA LEU A 56 -10.97 -2.08 -3.79
C LEU A 56 -10.54 -1.82 -2.34
N LYS A 57 -11.48 -1.80 -1.38
CA LYS A 57 -11.16 -1.79 0.06
C LYS A 57 -10.49 -3.09 0.51
N VAL A 58 -10.90 -4.23 -0.04
CA VAL A 58 -10.21 -5.52 0.21
C VAL A 58 -8.76 -5.45 -0.31
N LEU A 59 -8.53 -4.87 -1.48
CA LEU A 59 -7.18 -4.62 -1.98
C LEU A 59 -6.37 -3.75 -1.01
N THR A 60 -6.92 -2.63 -0.52
CA THR A 60 -6.22 -1.79 0.46
C THR A 60 -5.86 -2.56 1.71
N PHE A 61 -6.78 -3.35 2.26
CA PHE A 61 -6.51 -4.18 3.43
C PHE A 61 -5.36 -5.16 3.19
N ILE A 62 -5.33 -5.83 2.03
CA ILE A 62 -4.23 -6.73 1.64
C ILE A 62 -2.91 -5.96 1.55
N VAL A 63 -2.92 -4.78 0.93
CA VAL A 63 -1.72 -3.92 0.82
C VAL A 63 -1.23 -3.50 2.21
N THR A 64 -2.12 -3.13 3.14
CA THR A 64 -1.76 -2.84 4.53
C THR A 64 -1.10 -4.04 5.23
N LEU A 65 -1.59 -5.27 4.98
CA LEU A 65 -0.95 -6.48 5.50
C LEU A 65 0.45 -6.70 4.90
N VAL A 66 0.64 -6.41 3.60
CA VAL A 66 1.97 -6.42 2.98
C VAL A 66 2.88 -5.39 3.65
N GLY A 67 2.38 -4.18 3.92
CA GLY A 67 3.08 -3.15 4.68
C GLY A 67 3.54 -3.66 6.05
N LEU A 68 2.65 -4.31 6.81
CA LEU A 68 3.00 -4.94 8.09
C LEU A 68 4.13 -5.97 7.94
N LEU A 69 4.07 -6.83 6.92
CA LEU A 69 5.10 -7.84 6.69
C LEU A 69 6.47 -7.20 6.46
N PHE A 70 6.54 -6.13 5.66
CA PHE A 70 7.80 -5.42 5.41
C PHE A 70 8.27 -4.62 6.62
N PHE A 71 7.36 -4.00 7.38
CA PHE A 71 7.67 -3.38 8.66
C PHE A 71 8.33 -4.37 9.63
N VAL A 72 7.75 -5.56 9.82
CA VAL A 72 8.34 -6.61 10.68
C VAL A 72 9.68 -7.11 10.12
N LYS A 73 9.84 -7.23 8.79
CA LYS A 73 11.12 -7.59 8.17
C LYS A 73 12.20 -6.54 8.44
N ILE A 74 11.88 -5.25 8.39
CA ILE A 74 12.81 -4.16 8.75
C ILE A 74 13.26 -4.31 10.20
N LEU A 75 12.32 -4.46 11.14
CA LEU A 75 12.67 -4.62 12.56
C LEU A 75 13.58 -5.83 12.81
N LYS A 76 13.39 -6.93 12.06
CA LYS A 76 14.28 -8.09 12.12
C LYS A 76 15.70 -7.81 11.63
N LEU A 77 15.91 -6.90 10.68
CA LEU A 77 17.26 -6.49 10.26
C LEU A 77 18.02 -5.81 11.41
N PHE A 78 17.30 -5.10 12.29
CA PHE A 78 17.84 -4.50 13.50
C PHE A 78 17.89 -5.45 14.70
N LYS A 79 17.65 -6.76 14.50
CA LYS A 79 17.68 -7.79 15.54
C LYS A 79 16.74 -7.49 16.74
N VAL A 80 15.62 -6.82 16.48
CA VAL A 80 14.60 -6.54 17.51
C VAL A 80 14.07 -7.86 18.10
N PRO A 81 13.97 -8.01 19.44
CA PRO A 81 13.55 -9.27 20.04
C PRO A 81 12.08 -9.60 19.75
N ARG A 82 11.73 -10.90 19.81
CA ARG A 82 10.44 -11.40 19.31
C ARG A 82 9.21 -10.81 20.01
N ASN A 83 9.28 -10.57 21.31
CA ASN A 83 8.21 -9.90 22.06
C ASN A 83 7.93 -8.49 21.50
N TYR A 84 8.97 -7.70 21.26
CA TYR A 84 8.83 -6.37 20.68
C TYR A 84 8.35 -6.41 19.23
N LEU A 85 8.74 -7.41 18.43
CA LEU A 85 8.20 -7.57 17.07
C LEU A 85 6.67 -7.74 17.06
N VAL A 86 6.13 -8.54 17.99
CA VAL A 86 4.68 -8.76 18.10
C VAL A 86 3.99 -7.47 18.53
N VAL A 87 4.49 -6.80 19.56
CA VAL A 87 3.92 -5.54 20.06
C VAL A 87 3.97 -4.46 18.98
N SER A 88 5.11 -4.26 18.31
CA SER A 88 5.23 -3.28 17.22
C SER A 88 4.32 -3.61 16.03
N GLY A 89 4.17 -4.89 15.67
CA GLY A 89 3.24 -5.30 14.62
C GLY A 89 1.78 -5.02 14.96
N LEU A 90 1.38 -5.26 16.21
CA LEU A 90 0.04 -4.89 16.71
C LEU A 90 -0.15 -3.38 16.72
N LEU A 91 0.84 -2.61 17.20
CA LEU A 91 0.79 -1.15 17.18
C LEU A 91 0.70 -0.59 15.76
N PHE A 92 1.35 -1.22 14.78
CA PHE A 92 1.21 -0.85 13.36
C PHE A 92 -0.22 -1.09 12.87
N LEU A 93 -0.76 -2.30 13.07
CA LEU A 93 -2.11 -2.65 12.61
C LEU A 93 -3.21 -1.83 13.27
N PHE A 94 -3.08 -1.58 14.58
CA PHE A 94 -4.08 -0.87 15.37
C PHE A 94 -3.72 0.61 15.57
N ASN A 95 -2.75 1.13 14.82
CA ASN A 95 -2.59 2.58 14.71
C ASN A 95 -3.89 3.15 14.11
N PRO A 96 -4.55 4.13 14.75
CA PRO A 96 -5.85 4.62 14.30
C PRO A 96 -5.87 5.11 12.85
N LEU A 97 -4.78 5.71 12.37
CA LEU A 97 -4.66 6.21 11.00
C LEU A 97 -4.58 5.07 10.00
N ILE A 98 -3.69 4.10 10.25
CA ILE A 98 -3.50 2.92 9.39
C ILE A 98 -4.77 2.08 9.37
N PHE A 99 -5.34 1.82 10.56
CA PHE A 99 -6.51 0.97 10.73
C PHE A 99 -7.73 1.57 10.02
N ALA A 100 -8.01 2.86 10.22
CA ALA A 100 -9.15 3.51 9.56
C ALA A 100 -8.97 3.53 8.03
N SER A 101 -7.78 3.90 7.54
CA SER A 101 -7.46 3.95 6.11
C SER A 101 -7.42 2.55 5.46
N ALA A 102 -7.18 1.47 6.23
CA ALA A 102 -7.19 0.10 5.70
C ALA A 102 -8.56 -0.34 5.16
N PHE A 103 -9.63 0.37 5.52
CA PHE A 103 -10.99 0.12 5.06
C PHE A 103 -11.52 1.20 4.09
N THR A 104 -10.61 2.00 3.50
CA THR A 104 -10.90 2.93 2.40
C THR A 104 -10.04 2.58 1.18
N PHE A 105 -10.25 3.24 0.04
CA PHE A 105 -9.37 3.14 -1.13
C PHE A 105 -8.55 4.43 -1.34
N MET A 106 -7.95 4.92 -0.26
CA MET A 106 -7.07 6.11 -0.27
C MET A 106 -5.59 5.74 -0.44
N THR A 107 -4.75 6.71 -0.76
CA THR A 107 -3.33 6.52 -1.08
C THR A 107 -2.43 6.24 0.12
N ASP A 108 -2.86 6.56 1.35
CA ASP A 108 -2.00 6.54 2.54
C ASP A 108 -1.32 5.18 2.76
N ASN A 109 -2.13 4.11 2.79
CA ASN A 109 -1.64 2.76 3.07
C ASN A 109 -0.82 2.18 1.91
N TYR A 110 -1.10 2.59 0.66
CA TYR A 110 -0.30 2.21 -0.50
C TYR A 110 1.07 2.88 -0.45
N PHE A 111 1.10 4.20 -0.23
CA PHE A 111 2.32 4.98 -0.11
C PHE A 111 3.20 4.46 1.04
N LEU A 112 2.62 4.23 2.22
CA LEU A 112 3.33 3.66 3.36
C LEU A 112 3.92 2.28 3.03
N THR A 113 3.13 1.41 2.38
CA THR A 113 3.58 0.07 2.02
C THR A 113 4.73 0.09 1.02
N PHE A 114 4.63 0.87 -0.06
CA PHE A 114 5.70 1.01 -1.04
C PHE A 114 6.97 1.62 -0.42
N THR A 115 6.81 2.63 0.43
CA THR A 115 7.93 3.20 1.20
C THR A 115 8.61 2.15 2.08
N LEU A 116 7.85 1.31 2.79
CA LEU A 116 8.42 0.23 3.62
C LEU A 116 9.14 -0.83 2.78
N ILE A 117 8.62 -1.18 1.60
CA ILE A 117 9.28 -2.10 0.67
C ILE A 117 10.60 -1.49 0.18
N SER A 118 10.58 -0.21 -0.22
CA SER A 118 11.75 0.54 -0.66
C SER A 118 12.83 0.56 0.42
N VAL A 119 12.47 1.01 1.63
CA VAL A 119 13.36 1.08 2.79
C VAL A 119 13.93 -0.30 3.13
N TYR A 120 13.11 -1.35 3.11
CA TYR A 120 13.60 -2.71 3.37
C TYR A 120 14.72 -3.12 2.40
N PHE A 121 14.53 -2.88 1.09
CA PHE A 121 15.54 -3.25 0.10
C PHE A 121 16.79 -2.38 0.18
N TYR A 122 16.67 -1.08 0.45
CA TYR A 122 17.83 -0.24 0.73
C TYR A 122 18.59 -0.68 1.98
N LEU A 123 17.90 -1.03 3.07
CA LEU A 123 18.54 -1.57 4.27
C LEU A 123 19.22 -2.91 3.98
N LYS A 124 18.61 -3.79 3.18
CA LYS A 124 19.26 -5.02 2.71
C LYS A 124 20.55 -4.71 1.94
N TYR A 125 20.54 -3.72 1.05
CA TYR A 125 21.71 -3.26 0.32
C TYR A 125 22.83 -2.78 1.25
N PHE A 126 22.52 -1.89 2.19
CA PHE A 126 23.53 -1.25 3.04
C PHE A 126 24.02 -2.14 4.19
N MET A 127 23.14 -2.95 4.79
CA MET A 127 23.43 -3.68 6.03
C MET A 127 23.74 -5.16 5.82
N ALA A 128 23.22 -5.80 4.77
CA ALA A 128 23.27 -7.26 4.63
C ALA A 128 24.08 -7.72 3.42
N ASP A 129 23.80 -7.16 2.24
CA ASP A 129 24.38 -7.60 0.97
C ASP A 129 24.39 -6.41 0.00
N ARG A 130 25.58 -5.91 -0.36
CA ARG A 130 25.77 -4.78 -1.29
C ARG A 130 25.48 -5.14 -2.76
N SER A 131 24.69 -6.18 -3.01
CA SER A 131 24.22 -6.50 -4.35
C SER A 131 23.34 -5.39 -4.91
N MET A 132 23.71 -4.87 -6.09
CA MET A 132 23.00 -3.79 -6.79
C MET A 132 21.52 -4.11 -7.04
N ARG A 133 21.15 -5.41 -7.09
CA ARG A 133 19.75 -5.84 -7.20
C ARG A 133 18.87 -5.21 -6.13
N TYR A 134 19.37 -5.03 -4.91
CA TYR A 134 18.60 -4.47 -3.80
C TYR A 134 18.47 -2.95 -3.91
N ALA A 135 19.48 -2.26 -4.45
CA ALA A 135 19.37 -0.82 -4.74
C ALA A 135 18.33 -0.56 -5.85
N VAL A 136 18.35 -1.37 -6.91
CA VAL A 136 17.37 -1.28 -8.00
C VAL A 136 15.96 -1.58 -7.49
N LEU A 137 15.78 -2.68 -6.74
CA LEU A 137 14.48 -3.02 -6.15
C LEU A 137 13.99 -1.91 -5.21
N GLY A 138 14.86 -1.31 -4.39
CA GLY A 138 14.49 -0.18 -3.53
C GLY A 138 14.00 1.04 -4.31
N SER A 139 14.60 1.31 -5.47
CA SER A 139 14.26 2.46 -6.33
C SER A 139 12.92 2.32 -7.05
N LEU A 140 12.43 1.10 -7.26
CA LEU A 140 11.15 0.85 -7.97
C LEU A 140 9.91 1.20 -7.15
N PHE A 141 10.05 1.30 -5.82
CA PHE A 141 8.95 1.55 -4.90
C PHE A 141 9.02 2.93 -4.23
N VAL A 142 9.86 3.84 -4.76
CA VAL A 142 9.92 5.26 -4.37
C VAL A 142 8.96 6.08 -5.22
#